data_AF-T1BHL0-F1
#
_entry.id   AF-T1BHL0-F1
#
_cell.length_a   1.000
_cell.length_b   1.000
_cell.length_c   1.000
_cell.angle_alpha   90.00
_cell.angle_beta   90.00
_cell.angle_gamma   90.00
#
_symmetry.space_group_name_H-M   'P 1'
#
loop_
_entity.id
_entity.type
_entity.pdbx_description
1 polymer ?
#
loop_
_entity_poly.entity_id
_entity_poly.type
_entity_poly.pdbx_seq_one_letter_code
_entity_poly.pdbx_strand_id
1 'polypeptide(L)'
;LAFAREGYRWGAIRPRDFAPILVSRGFLRLARRLWPVGVREAHRSLDRNAFLRDLQRMLPALERDDLLRGGAGVRAQAVGVDGSLCDDFVLARSPRALHVVNAPSPAATSSLAIAEEIVSRMPATF
;
A
#
# COMPACT_ATOMS: atom_id res chain seq x y z
N LEU A 1 3.02 -5.10 -5.92
CA LEU A 1 2.14 -4.15 -6.65
C LEU A 1 0.82 -4.84 -6.91
N ALA A 2 -0.31 -4.22 -6.60
CA ALA A 2 -1.63 -4.73 -6.99
C ALA A 2 -1.98 -4.21 -8.39
N PHE A 3 -2.51 -5.07 -9.26
CA PHE A 3 -2.89 -4.72 -10.64
C PHE A 3 -4.36 -4.27 -10.75
N ALA A 4 -5.03 -4.07 -9.62
CA ALA A 4 -6.39 -3.53 -9.52
C ALA A 4 -6.53 -2.79 -8.19
N ARG A 5 -7.33 -1.72 -8.15
CA ARG A 5 -7.52 -0.90 -6.93
C ARG A 5 -8.19 -1.67 -5.79
N GLU A 6 -9.04 -2.63 -6.14
CA GLU A 6 -9.78 -3.51 -5.23
C GLU A 6 -9.38 -4.99 -5.43
N GLY A 7 -8.18 -5.21 -5.95
CA GLY A 7 -7.67 -6.54 -6.29
C GLY A 7 -7.13 -7.29 -5.08
N TYR A 8 -8.01 -7.84 -4.24
CA TYR A 8 -7.62 -8.60 -3.04
C TYR A 8 -7.25 -10.08 -3.31
N ARG A 9 -7.06 -10.46 -4.58
CA ARG A 9 -6.70 -11.82 -5.00
C ARG A 9 -5.50 -11.80 -5.94
N TRP A 10 -4.68 -12.85 -5.86
CA TRP A 10 -3.67 -13.14 -6.87
C TRP A 10 -4.34 -13.30 -8.24
N GLY A 11 -3.86 -12.54 -9.23
CA GLY A 11 -4.43 -12.50 -10.58
C GLY A 11 -5.59 -11.52 -10.80
N ALA A 12 -5.98 -10.73 -9.78
CA ALA A 12 -6.92 -9.63 -9.98
C ALA A 12 -6.26 -8.50 -10.77
N ILE A 13 -6.54 -8.43 -12.07
CA ILE A 13 -5.94 -7.48 -13.00
C ILE A 13 -7.05 -6.63 -13.62
N ARG A 14 -6.93 -5.30 -13.50
CA ARG A 14 -7.80 -4.33 -14.15
C ARG A 14 -6.92 -3.32 -14.91
N PRO A 15 -6.74 -3.47 -16.24
CA PRO A 15 -5.89 -2.58 -17.04
C PRO A 15 -6.18 -1.10 -16.86
N ARG A 16 -7.45 -0.72 -16.73
CA ARG A 16 -7.87 0.67 -16.49
C ARG A 16 -7.33 1.25 -15.18
N ASP A 17 -7.09 0.40 -14.18
CA ASP A 17 -6.62 0.83 -12.86
C ASP A 17 -5.10 1.02 -12.83
N PHE A 18 -4.34 0.12 -13.48
CA PHE A 18 -2.88 0.11 -13.38
C PHE A 18 -2.17 0.79 -14.57
N ALA A 19 -2.79 0.88 -15.75
CA ALA A 19 -2.15 1.52 -16.90
C ALA A 19 -1.75 2.98 -16.64
N PRO A 20 -2.58 3.84 -16.00
CA PRO A 20 -2.17 5.20 -15.66
C PRO A 20 -0.99 5.24 -14.68
N ILE A 21 -0.87 4.25 -13.79
CA ILE A 21 0.21 4.17 -12.81
C ILE A 21 1.53 3.89 -13.51
N LEU A 22 1.55 2.96 -14.48
CA LEU A 22 2.76 2.56 -15.21
C LEU A 22 3.40 3.71 -15.99
N VAL A 23 2.61 4.66 -16.47
CA VAL A 23 3.11 5.83 -17.21
C VAL A 23 3.41 7.04 -16.31
N SER A 24 3.05 6.97 -15.03
CA SER A 24 3.28 8.08 -14.12
C SER A 24 4.77 8.25 -13.81
N ARG A 25 5.26 9.50 -13.89
CA ARG A 25 6.68 9.82 -13.65
C ARG A 25 7.14 9.41 -12.25
N GLY A 26 6.29 9.64 -11.25
CA GLY A 26 6.57 9.27 -9.85
C GLY A 26 6.75 7.76 -9.69
N PHE A 27 5.82 6.95 -10.23
CA PHE A 27 5.94 5.50 -10.19
C PHE A 27 7.19 4.99 -10.91
N LEU A 28 7.50 5.51 -12.10
CA LEU A 28 8.68 5.07 -12.85
C LEU A 28 9.98 5.34 -12.08
N ARG A 29 10.09 6.49 -11.39
CA ARG A 29 11.24 6.81 -10.53
C ARG A 29 11.29 5.90 -9.31
N LEU A 30 10.15 5.69 -8.63
CA LEU A 30 10.04 4.78 -7.50
C LEU A 30 10.43 3.35 -7.89
N ALA A 31 9.89 2.84 -9.00
CA ALA A 31 10.16 1.51 -9.51
C ALA A 31 11.65 1.33 -9.82
N ARG A 32 12.30 2.30 -10.48
CA ARG A 32 13.76 2.26 -10.72
C ARG A 32 14.57 2.15 -9.43
N ARG A 33 14.13 2.80 -8.34
CA ARG A 33 14.81 2.75 -7.04
C ARG A 33 14.52 1.46 -6.26
N LEU A 34 13.29 0.96 -6.31
CA LEU A 34 12.81 -0.12 -5.44
C LEU A 34 12.51 -1.44 -6.16
N TRP A 35 12.84 -1.59 -7.45
CA TRP A 35 12.61 -2.84 -8.18
C TRP A 35 13.23 -4.08 -7.52
N PRO A 36 14.44 -4.04 -6.90
CA PRO A 36 15.00 -5.25 -6.28
C PRO A 36 14.19 -5.68 -5.06
N VAL A 37 13.64 -4.71 -4.33
CA VAL A 37 12.72 -4.97 -3.21
C VAL A 37 11.42 -5.57 -3.74
N GLY A 38 10.84 -4.97 -4.79
CA GLY A 38 9.61 -5.47 -5.42
C GLY A 38 9.72 -6.90 -5.94
N VAL A 39 10.82 -7.26 -6.59
CA VAL A 39 11.07 -8.63 -7.07
C VAL A 39 11.20 -9.61 -5.90
N ARG A 40 11.93 -9.24 -4.84
CA ARG A 40 12.10 -10.06 -3.65
C ARG A 40 10.78 -10.34 -2.95
N GLU A 41 9.94 -9.32 -2.80
CA GLU A 41 8.60 -9.44 -2.20
C GLU A 41 7.68 -10.30 -3.05
N ALA A 42 7.71 -10.15 -4.38
CA ALA A 42 6.94 -10.99 -5.29
C ALA A 42 7.37 -12.47 -5.20
N HIS A 43 8.68 -12.74 -5.18
CA HIS A 43 9.23 -14.08 -5.01
C HIS A 43 8.79 -14.72 -3.69
N ARG A 44 8.91 -14.02 -2.56
CA ARG A 44 8.45 -14.50 -1.25
C ARG A 44 6.95 -14.78 -1.21
N SER A 45 6.16 -13.97 -1.91
CA SER A 45 4.71 -14.16 -1.94
C SER A 45 4.28 -15.37 -2.78
N LEU A 46 5.11 -15.79 -3.74
CA LEU A 46 4.87 -16.95 -4.60
C LEU A 46 5.50 -18.24 -4.06
N ASP A 47 6.68 -18.17 -3.44
CA ASP A 47 7.38 -19.31 -2.84
C ASP A 47 7.21 -19.32 -1.32
N ARG A 48 6.32 -20.20 -0.83
CA ARG A 48 6.10 -20.44 0.59
C ARG A 48 7.39 -20.83 1.33
N ASN A 49 8.31 -21.56 0.70
CA ASN A 49 9.57 -21.93 1.33
C ASN A 49 10.51 -20.73 1.44
N ALA A 50 10.51 -19.82 0.46
CA ALA A 50 11.25 -18.57 0.57
C ALA A 50 10.74 -17.71 1.72
N PHE A 51 9.41 -17.59 1.86
CA PHE A 51 8.79 -16.90 2.98
C PHE A 51 9.17 -17.53 4.33
N LEU A 52 9.10 -18.87 4.44
CA LEU A 52 9.50 -19.60 5.64
C LEU A 52 10.97 -19.33 6.02
N ARG A 53 11.90 -19.42 5.05
CA ARG A 53 13.33 -19.15 5.28
C ARG A 53 13.59 -17.76 5.83
N ASP A 54 12.82 -16.75 5.39
CA ASP A 54 12.94 -15.40 5.91
C ASP A 54 12.38 -15.28 7.34
N LEU A 55 11.24 -15.92 7.63
CA LEU A 55 10.65 -15.96 8.98
C LEU A 55 11.56 -16.68 9.99
N GLN A 56 12.20 -17.76 9.56
CA GLN A 56 13.11 -18.55 10.42
C GLN A 56 14.34 -17.76 10.89
N ARG A 57 14.67 -16.62 10.26
CA ARG A 57 15.69 -15.71 10.80
C ARG A 57 15.27 -15.05 12.11
N MET A 58 13.96 -14.93 12.35
CA MET A 58 13.38 -14.38 13.58
C MET A 58 12.85 -15.48 14.50
N LEU A 59 12.25 -16.54 13.95
CA LEU A 59 11.68 -17.65 14.71
C LEU A 59 12.11 -19.00 14.10
N PRO A 60 13.30 -19.53 14.48
CA PRO A 60 13.91 -20.69 13.82
C PRO A 60 13.11 -21.99 13.88
N ALA A 61 12.26 -22.14 14.90
CA ALA A 61 11.44 -23.33 15.12
C ALA A 61 10.21 -23.43 14.20
N LEU A 62 9.93 -22.40 13.38
CA LEU A 62 8.81 -22.45 12.44
C LEU A 62 8.99 -23.56 11.40
N GLU A 63 7.93 -24.32 11.21
CA GLU A 63 7.81 -25.32 10.18
C GLU A 63 6.86 -24.87 9.07
N ARG A 64 6.86 -25.60 7.96
CA ARG A 64 6.04 -25.27 6.79
C ARG A 64 4.54 -25.38 7.09
N ASP A 65 4.18 -26.31 7.97
CA ASP A 65 2.79 -26.63 8.30
C ASP A 65 2.18 -25.64 9.30
N ASP A 66 3.02 -24.85 9.98
CA ASP A 66 2.59 -23.71 10.80
C ASP A 66 2.08 -22.54 9.94
N LEU A 67 2.40 -22.53 8.63
CA LEU A 67 2.02 -21.46 7.74
C LEU A 67 0.61 -21.68 7.17
N LEU A 68 -0.26 -20.71 7.41
CA LEU A 68 -1.56 -20.60 6.76
C LEU A 68 -1.54 -19.56 5.65
N ARG A 69 -2.46 -19.65 4.68
CA ARG A 69 -2.61 -18.61 3.66
C ARG A 69 -3.25 -17.38 4.30
N GLY A 70 -2.54 -16.26 4.28
CA GLY A 70 -3.07 -14.96 4.66
C GLY A 70 -3.93 -14.31 3.56
N GLY A 71 -4.67 -13.27 3.95
CA GLY A 71 -5.33 -12.38 3.00
C GLY A 71 -4.35 -11.44 2.30
N ALA A 72 -4.82 -10.76 1.25
CA ALA A 72 -4.09 -9.68 0.60
C ALA A 72 -4.73 -8.33 0.95
N GLY A 73 -3.93 -7.27 0.98
CA GLY A 73 -4.39 -5.90 1.17
C GLY A 73 -3.81 -4.98 0.09
N VAL A 74 -4.60 -4.01 -0.36
CA VAL A 74 -4.15 -2.94 -1.25
C VAL A 74 -4.06 -1.65 -0.45
N ARG A 75 -2.87 -1.04 -0.40
CA ARG A 75 -2.66 0.22 0.32
C ARG A 75 -2.78 1.38 -0.66
N ALA A 76 -3.59 2.37 -0.33
CA ALA A 76 -3.61 3.66 -1.00
C ALA A 76 -2.38 4.47 -0.54
N GLN A 77 -1.25 4.23 -1.21
CA GLN A 77 0.02 4.92 -0.96
C GLN A 77 0.21 6.02 -2.01
N ALA A 78 0.26 7.26 -1.57
CA ALA A 78 0.61 8.38 -2.43
C ALA A 78 2.11 8.35 -2.76
N VAL A 79 2.40 8.64 -4.04
CA VAL A 79 3.76 8.68 -4.60
C VAL A 79 3.97 10.06 -5.20
N GLY A 80 4.99 10.77 -4.72
CA GLY A 80 5.40 12.07 -5.25
C GLY A 80 5.88 11.97 -6.70
N VAL A 81 5.85 13.09 -7.42
CA VAL A 81 6.34 13.16 -8.82
C VAL A 81 7.83 12.81 -8.96
N ASP A 82 8.58 12.93 -7.87
CA ASP A 82 9.97 12.55 -7.73
C ASP A 82 10.19 11.07 -7.41
N GLY A 83 9.12 10.32 -7.13
CA GLY A 83 9.16 8.93 -6.72
C GLY A 83 9.34 8.73 -5.21
N SER A 84 9.18 9.78 -4.40
CA SER A 84 9.07 9.64 -2.95
C SER A 84 7.75 8.98 -2.55
N LEU A 85 7.75 8.21 -1.46
CA LEU A 85 6.53 7.74 -0.82
C LEU A 85 6.10 8.80 0.19
N CYS A 86 4.83 9.21 0.17
CA CYS A 86 4.32 10.10 1.19
C CYS A 86 4.20 9.35 2.52
N ASP A 87 4.96 9.78 3.52
CA ASP A 87 5.00 9.14 4.85
C ASP A 87 3.88 9.65 5.79
N ASP A 88 3.18 10.71 5.41
CA ASP A 88 2.15 11.36 6.24
C ASP A 88 0.76 11.35 5.59
N PHE A 89 -0.28 11.71 6.34
CA PHE A 89 -1.64 11.88 5.87
C PHE A 89 -1.73 12.98 4.83
N VAL A 90 -2.31 12.66 3.67
CA VAL A 90 -2.51 13.64 2.60
C VAL A 90 -4.01 13.87 2.44
N LEU A 91 -4.44 15.08 2.76
CA LEU A 91 -5.81 15.55 2.55
C LEU A 91 -5.85 16.48 1.34
N ALA A 92 -6.77 16.24 0.42
CA ALA A 92 -7.02 17.11 -0.74
C ALA A 92 -8.44 17.66 -0.67
N ARG A 93 -8.59 18.98 -0.85
CA ARG A 93 -9.90 19.64 -0.79
C ARG A 93 -10.40 19.97 -2.19
N SER A 94 -11.68 19.71 -2.42
CA SER A 94 -12.45 20.21 -3.56
C SER A 94 -13.62 21.07 -3.04
N PRO A 95 -14.37 21.80 -3.89
CA PRO A 95 -15.41 22.73 -3.43
C PRO A 95 -16.45 22.14 -2.47
N ARG A 96 -16.73 20.83 -2.57
CA ARG A 96 -17.74 20.14 -1.75
C ARG A 96 -17.25 18.83 -1.12
N ALA A 97 -15.94 18.55 -1.14
CA ALA A 97 -15.40 17.33 -0.54
C ALA A 97 -14.00 17.53 0.02
N LEU A 98 -13.71 16.75 1.06
CA LEU A 98 -12.37 16.54 1.59
C LEU A 98 -11.99 15.08 1.32
N HIS A 99 -10.91 14.87 0.59
CA HIS A 99 -10.43 13.56 0.19
C HIS A 99 -9.25 13.14 1.05
N VAL A 100 -9.32 11.95 1.65
CA VAL A 100 -8.16 11.30 2.27
C VAL A 100 -7.43 10.51 1.18
N VAL A 101 -6.35 11.08 0.67
CA VAL A 101 -5.62 10.54 -0.50
C VAL A 101 -4.48 9.62 -0.07
N ASN A 102 -3.91 9.85 1.12
CA ASN A 102 -2.89 9.01 1.71
C ASN A 102 -3.16 8.88 3.20
N ALA A 103 -3.11 7.66 3.71
CA ALA A 103 -3.18 7.36 5.14
C ALA A 103 -2.23 6.17 5.39
N PRO A 104 -0.91 6.42 5.47
CA PRO A 104 0.08 5.37 5.63
C PRO A 104 0.07 4.85 7.07
N SER A 105 0.92 3.88 7.36
CA SER A 105 0.98 3.28 8.70
C SER A 105 1.50 4.32 9.69
N PRO A 106 0.93 4.46 10.89
CA PRO A 106 -0.09 3.59 11.51
C PRO A 106 -1.54 4.14 11.45
N ALA A 107 -2.13 4.29 10.26
CA ALA A 107 -3.49 4.82 10.08
C ALA A 107 -4.58 4.15 10.93
N ALA A 108 -4.51 2.82 11.13
CA ALA A 108 -5.48 2.12 11.96
C ALA A 108 -5.38 2.54 13.43
N THR A 109 -4.16 2.62 13.96
CA THR A 109 -3.90 3.02 15.35
C THR A 109 -4.22 4.51 15.58
N SER A 110 -3.94 5.37 14.61
CA SER A 110 -4.19 6.82 14.70
C SER A 110 -5.56 7.25 14.17
N SER A 111 -6.49 6.31 13.98
CA SER A 111 -7.80 6.57 13.33
C SER A 111 -8.62 7.67 13.99
N LEU A 112 -8.60 7.76 15.32
CA LEU A 112 -9.33 8.82 16.06
C LEU A 112 -8.70 10.21 15.85
N ALA A 113 -7.38 10.32 15.93
CA ALA A 113 -6.68 11.58 15.67
C ALA A 113 -6.87 12.05 14.22
N ILE A 114 -6.89 11.12 13.26
CA ILE A 114 -7.20 11.43 11.86
C ILE A 114 -8.65 11.94 11.73
N ALA A 115 -9.59 11.34 12.45
CA ALA A 115 -10.99 11.78 12.43
C ALA A 115 -11.13 13.20 13.00
N GLU A 116 -10.46 13.52 14.10
CA GLU A 116 -10.42 14.86 14.68
C GLU A 116 -9.87 15.89 13.67
N GLU A 117 -8.78 15.54 12.97
CA GLU A 117 -8.18 16.41 11.94
C GLU A 117 -9.07 16.58 10.69
N ILE A 118 -9.83 15.55 10.33
CA ILE A 118 -10.80 15.66 9.24
C ILE A 118 -11.93 16.60 9.65
N VAL A 119 -12.50 16.42 10.85
CA VAL A 119 -13.61 17.24 11.36
C VAL A 119 -13.19 18.70 11.54
N SER A 120 -11.96 18.96 12.03
CA SER A 120 -11.44 20.33 12.20
C SER A 120 -11.36 21.12 10.89
N ARG A 121 -11.22 20.43 9.75
CA ARG A 121 -11.14 21.02 8.40
C ARG A 121 -12.50 21.13 7.72
N MET A 122 -13.56 20.59 8.30
CA MET A 122 -14.91 20.70 7.78
C MET A 122 -15.56 22.03 8.21
N PRO A 123 -16.28 22.72 7.32
CA PRO A 123 -17.07 23.87 7.72
C PRO A 123 -18.15 23.47 8.73
N ALA A 124 -18.52 24.37 9.64
CA ALA A 124 -19.53 24.13 10.67
C ALA A 124 -20.94 23.85 10.11
N THR A 125 -21.15 24.06 8.81
CA THR A 125 -22.43 23.87 8.13
C THR A 125 -22.19 23.44 6.69
N PHE A 126 -23.02 22.50 6.20
CA PHE A 126 -23.04 21.99 4.83
C PHE A 126 -23.90 22.86 3.90
#